data_AF-J9A5B1-F1
#
_entry.id   AF-J9A5B1-F1
#
_cell.length_a   1.000
_cell.length_b   1.000
_cell.length_c   1.000
_cell.angle_alpha   90.00
_cell.angle_beta   90.00
_cell.angle_gamma   90.00
#
_symmetry.space_group_name_H-M   'P 1'
#
loop_
_entity.id
_entity.type
_entity.pdbx_description
1 polymer ?
#
loop_
_entity_poly.entity_id
_entity_poly.type
_entity_poly.pdbx_seq_one_letter_code
_entity_poly.pdbx_strand_id
1 'polypeptide(L)'
;MIEVKSVGSSSSLHQKVLERTSQALNTDDNAPSFVSRVGDAIKDVAESQNISGDITKAYELGEETDLAKVMVTQQVSSLGFQMTLNVRNKVLSAYKDIMNMPV
;
A
#
# COMPACT_ATOMS: atom_id res chain seq x y z
N MET A 1 -12.18 -17.93 -50.93
CA MET A 1 -12.99 -17.66 -49.73
C MET A 1 -12.25 -18.26 -48.54
N ILE A 2 -11.79 -17.45 -47.59
CA ILE A 2 -11.08 -17.91 -46.38
C ILE A 2 -12.03 -17.70 -45.21
N GLU A 3 -12.39 -18.79 -44.54
CA GLU A 3 -13.37 -18.84 -43.46
C GLU A 3 -12.73 -18.40 -42.13
N VAL A 4 -13.40 -17.48 -41.44
CA VAL A 4 -12.92 -16.77 -40.25
C VAL A 4 -13.12 -17.66 -39.01
N LYS A 5 -12.08 -18.41 -38.60
CA LYS A 5 -12.09 -19.23 -37.38
C LYS A 5 -11.09 -18.67 -36.35
N SER A 6 -11.37 -17.51 -35.72
CA SER A 6 -10.50 -17.00 -34.63
C SER A 6 -11.10 -15.95 -33.68
N VAL A 7 -12.40 -15.66 -33.69
CA VAL A 7 -12.97 -14.57 -32.84
C VAL A 7 -13.43 -15.05 -31.45
N GLY A 8 -13.44 -16.37 -31.17
CA GLY A 8 -13.93 -16.93 -29.90
C GLY A 8 -12.92 -17.03 -28.74
N SER A 9 -11.60 -17.03 -29.01
CA SER A 9 -10.60 -17.24 -27.95
C SER A 9 -10.28 -15.96 -27.15
N SER A 10 -10.43 -14.77 -27.73
CA SER A 10 -10.06 -13.51 -27.08
C SER A 10 -11.06 -13.03 -26.00
N SER A 11 -12.34 -13.42 -26.08
CA SER A 11 -13.33 -13.12 -25.03
C SER A 11 -13.14 -13.99 -23.77
N SER A 12 -12.73 -15.25 -23.96
CA SER A 12 -12.46 -16.19 -22.86
C SER A 12 -11.26 -15.78 -21.99
N LEU A 13 -10.29 -15.07 -22.58
CA LEU A 13 -9.14 -14.52 -21.86
C LEU A 13 -9.54 -13.35 -20.96
N HIS A 14 -10.39 -12.45 -21.45
CA HIS A 14 -10.92 -11.35 -20.62
C HIS A 14 -11.79 -11.89 -19.48
N GLN A 15 -12.62 -12.90 -19.74
CA GLN A 15 -13.42 -13.54 -18.70
C GLN A 15 -12.54 -14.20 -17.62
N LYS A 16 -11.47 -14.89 -18.04
CA LYS A 16 -10.52 -15.54 -17.13
C LYS A 16 -9.67 -14.54 -16.34
N VAL A 17 -9.40 -13.37 -16.89
CA VAL A 17 -8.74 -12.26 -16.17
C VAL A 17 -9.70 -11.66 -15.13
N LEU A 18 -10.95 -11.41 -15.51
CA LEU A 18 -11.99 -10.88 -14.61
C LEU A 18 -12.25 -11.82 -13.42
N GLU A 19 -12.29 -13.13 -13.68
CA GLU A 19 -12.50 -14.16 -12.66
C GLU A 19 -11.28 -14.34 -11.74
N ARG A 20 -10.06 -14.18 -12.26
CA ARG A 20 -8.84 -14.17 -11.44
C ARG A 20 -8.75 -12.91 -10.59
N THR A 21 -9.16 -11.76 -11.12
CA THR A 21 -9.20 -10.53 -10.34
C THR A 21 -10.27 -10.59 -9.25
N SER A 22 -11.45 -11.15 -9.52
CA SER A 22 -12.46 -11.33 -8.47
C SER A 22 -12.01 -12.34 -7.42
N GLN A 23 -11.37 -13.45 -7.78
CA GLN A 23 -10.77 -14.38 -6.81
C GLN A 23 -9.67 -13.73 -5.94
N ALA A 24 -8.80 -12.90 -6.53
CA ALA A 24 -7.77 -12.18 -5.78
C ALA A 24 -8.34 -11.08 -4.85
N LEU A 25 -9.55 -10.60 -5.13
CA LEU A 25 -10.27 -9.60 -4.35
C LEU A 25 -11.27 -10.20 -3.36
N ASN A 26 -11.41 -11.53 -3.29
CA ASN A 26 -12.15 -12.17 -2.20
C ASN A 26 -11.38 -11.92 -0.91
N THR A 27 -11.75 -10.85 -0.22
CA THR A 27 -11.31 -10.54 1.13
C THR A 27 -11.85 -11.62 2.04
N ASP A 28 -10.96 -12.46 2.53
CA ASP A 28 -11.23 -13.39 3.62
C ASP A 28 -11.90 -12.62 4.77
N ASP A 29 -13.11 -13.01 5.18
CA ASP A 29 -13.88 -12.33 6.25
C ASP A 29 -13.13 -12.32 7.59
N ASN A 30 -12.10 -13.17 7.72
CA ASN A 30 -11.18 -13.24 8.87
C ASN A 30 -9.92 -12.38 8.72
N ALA A 31 -9.71 -11.69 7.59
CA ALA A 31 -8.59 -10.78 7.45
C ALA A 31 -8.83 -9.51 8.29
N PRO A 32 -7.80 -8.98 8.99
CA PRO A 32 -7.95 -7.72 9.72
C PRO A 32 -8.47 -6.65 8.77
N SER A 33 -9.50 -5.92 9.23
CA SER A 33 -10.21 -4.95 8.41
C SER A 33 -9.21 -3.99 7.78
N PHE A 34 -9.51 -3.55 6.55
CA PHE A 34 -8.67 -2.58 5.86
C PHE A 34 -8.39 -1.33 6.72
N VAL A 35 -9.37 -0.90 7.52
CA VAL A 35 -9.23 0.20 8.48
C VAL A 35 -8.20 -0.13 9.57
N SER A 36 -8.19 -1.36 10.10
CA SER A 36 -7.17 -1.82 11.05
C SER A 36 -5.78 -1.73 10.42
N ARG A 37 -5.58 -2.27 9.21
CA ARG A 37 -4.29 -2.24 8.51
C ARG A 37 -3.80 -0.82 8.23
N VAL A 38 -4.71 0.10 7.88
CA VAL A 38 -4.36 1.51 7.71
C VAL A 38 -3.99 2.15 9.04
N GLY A 39 -4.70 1.82 10.11
CA GLY A 39 -4.36 2.26 11.47
C GLY A 39 -2.98 1.78 11.91
N ASP A 40 -2.67 0.51 11.64
CA ASP A 40 -1.38 -0.11 11.92
C ASP A 40 -0.26 0.56 11.10
N ALA A 41 -0.47 0.80 9.81
CA ALA A 41 0.50 1.52 8.96
C ALA A 41 0.78 2.96 9.45
N ILE A 42 -0.23 3.66 9.99
CA ILE A 42 -0.03 4.99 10.59
C ILE A 42 0.81 4.89 11.88
N LYS A 43 0.59 3.86 12.69
CA LYS A 43 1.42 3.58 13.88
C LYS A 43 2.87 3.28 13.48
N ASP A 44 3.08 2.44 12.48
CA ASP A 44 4.42 2.07 11.99
C ASP A 44 5.19 3.32 11.51
N VAL A 45 4.52 4.27 10.87
CA VAL A 45 5.15 5.55 10.49
C VAL A 45 5.52 6.39 11.70
N ALA A 46 4.65 6.47 12.71
CA ALA A 46 4.97 7.21 13.93
C ALA A 46 6.17 6.58 14.67
N GLU A 47 6.25 5.25 14.69
CA GLU A 47 7.40 4.52 15.23
C GLU A 47 8.67 4.79 14.42
N SER A 48 8.61 4.70 13.09
CA SER A 48 9.75 4.98 12.20
C SER A 48 10.29 6.41 12.38
N GLN A 49 9.40 7.39 12.59
CA GLN A 49 9.79 8.77 12.90
C GLN A 49 10.53 8.89 14.24
N ASN A 50 10.05 8.23 15.30
CA ASN A 50 10.74 8.20 16.59
C ASN A 50 12.11 7.54 16.49
N ILE A 51 12.19 6.38 15.83
CA ILE A 51 13.46 5.66 15.62
C ILE A 51 14.46 6.54 14.86
N SER A 52 14.01 7.28 13.85
CA SER A 52 14.88 8.20 13.11
C SER A 52 15.39 9.34 13.98
N GLY A 53 14.51 9.93 14.82
CA GLY A 53 14.91 10.95 15.77
C GLY A 53 15.94 10.45 16.79
N ASP A 54 15.73 9.25 17.32
CA ASP A 54 16.65 8.62 18.28
C ASP A 54 17.99 8.29 17.64
N ILE A 55 18.01 7.76 16.42
CA ILE A 55 19.25 7.45 15.69
C ILE A 55 20.00 8.72 15.31
N THR A 56 19.32 9.77 14.86
CA THR A 56 19.96 11.07 14.62
C THR A 56 20.58 11.64 15.89
N LYS A 57 19.85 11.56 17.01
CA LYS A 57 20.34 12.03 18.31
C LYS A 57 21.53 11.22 18.82
N ALA A 58 21.50 9.90 18.68
CA ALA A 58 22.61 9.01 19.03
C ALA A 58 23.86 9.31 18.20
N TYR A 59 23.69 9.66 16.92
CA TYR A 59 24.78 10.11 16.06
C TYR A 59 25.36 11.46 16.51
N GLU A 60 24.52 12.43 16.85
CA GLU A 60 24.95 13.74 17.37
C GLU A 60 25.70 13.62 18.71
N LEU A 61 25.31 12.66 19.56
CA LEU A 61 25.97 12.33 20.83
C LEU A 61 27.26 11.51 20.66
N GLY A 62 27.54 11.00 19.46
CA GLY A 62 28.68 10.13 19.18
C GLY A 62 28.54 8.71 19.73
N GLU A 63 27.34 8.31 20.18
CA GLU A 63 27.03 6.94 20.59
C GLU A 63 26.93 5.99 19.38
N GLU A 64 26.47 6.52 18.24
CA GLU A 64 26.42 5.78 16.96
C GLU A 64 27.30 6.49 15.92
N THR A 65 28.36 5.84 15.44
CA THR A 65 29.32 6.45 14.48
C THR A 65 28.94 6.20 13.01
N ASP A 66 27.94 5.37 12.76
CA ASP A 66 27.53 4.98 11.41
C ASP A 66 26.53 5.99 10.81
N LEU A 67 27.09 7.03 10.18
CA LEU A 67 26.31 8.01 9.43
C LEU A 67 25.45 7.37 8.31
N ALA A 68 25.93 6.29 7.69
CA ALA A 68 25.18 5.65 6.60
C ALA A 68 23.87 5.04 7.12
N LYS A 69 23.91 4.40 8.29
CA LYS A 69 22.72 3.88 8.96
C LYS A 69 21.72 4.97 9.34
N VAL A 70 22.18 6.12 9.84
CA VAL A 70 21.33 7.29 10.12
C VAL A 70 20.63 7.76 8.85
N MET A 71 21.40 7.96 7.77
CA MET A 71 20.89 8.44 6.50
C MET A 71 19.88 7.47 5.87
N VAL A 72 20.15 6.16 5.92
CA VAL A 72 19.21 5.14 5.41
C VAL A 72 17.93 5.14 6.23
N THR A 73 18.02 5.16 7.55
CA THR A 73 16.83 5.20 8.43
C THR A 73 15.98 6.43 8.13
N GLN A 74 16.61 7.59 7.94
CA GLN A 74 15.91 8.83 7.63
C GLN A 74 15.24 8.81 6.25
N GLN A 75 15.87 8.17 5.25
CA GLN A 75 15.27 7.95 3.94
C GLN A 75 14.08 6.98 4.01
N VAL A 76 14.21 5.89 4.76
CA VAL A 76 13.13 4.90 4.96
C VAL A 76 11.91 5.55 5.61
N SER A 77 12.10 6.33 6.67
CA SER A 77 11.01 7.05 7.34
C SER A 77 10.32 8.06 6.44
N SER A 78 11.10 8.81 5.65
CA SER A 78 10.56 9.80 4.71
C SER A 78 9.71 9.14 3.61
N LEU A 79 10.19 8.01 3.07
CA LEU A 79 9.47 7.23 2.06
C LEU A 79 8.20 6.58 2.65
N GLY A 80 8.30 6.00 3.84
CA GLY A 80 7.16 5.39 4.54
C GLY A 80 6.06 6.40 4.88
N PHE A 81 6.45 7.62 5.29
CA PHE A 81 5.52 8.72 5.51
C PHE A 81 4.79 9.12 4.22
N GLN A 82 5.51 9.28 3.11
CA GLN A 82 4.91 9.61 1.81
C GLN A 82 3.93 8.52 1.35
N MET A 83 4.29 7.24 1.49
CA MET A 83 3.36 6.13 1.18
C MET A 83 2.10 6.22 2.03
N THR A 84 2.22 6.49 3.33
CA THR A 84 1.08 6.58 4.24
C THR A 84 0.13 7.73 3.89
N LEU A 85 0.66 8.89 3.50
CA LEU A 85 -0.17 9.99 2.99
C LEU A 85 -0.93 9.61 1.71
N ASN A 86 -0.28 8.89 0.80
CA ASN A 86 -0.92 8.40 -0.43
C ASN A 86 -2.03 7.39 -0.14
N VAL A 87 -1.79 6.47 0.79
CA VAL A 87 -2.78 5.48 1.23
C VAL A 87 -3.96 6.18 1.89
N ARG A 88 -3.72 7.10 2.85
CA ARG A 88 -4.76 7.90 3.50
C ARG A 88 -5.67 8.59 2.50
N ASN A 89 -5.10 9.26 1.50
CA ASN A 89 -5.88 9.96 0.48
C ASN A 89 -6.73 9.00 -0.35
N LYS A 90 -6.18 7.84 -0.73
CA LYS A 90 -6.92 6.80 -1.47
C LYS A 90 -8.03 6.15 -0.65
N VAL A 91 -7.79 5.92 0.64
CA VAL A 91 -8.80 5.41 1.59
C VAL A 91 -9.97 6.38 1.70
N LEU A 92 -9.67 7.67 1.86
CA LEU A 92 -10.70 8.70 1.96
C LEU A 92 -11.52 8.83 0.67
N SER A 93 -10.87 8.75 -0.49
CA SER A 93 -11.55 8.73 -1.79
C SER A 93 -12.43 7.50 -1.94
N ALA A 94 -11.93 6.30 -1.64
CA ALA A 94 -12.72 5.06 -1.73
C ALA A 94 -13.95 5.08 -0.80
N TYR A 95 -13.82 5.63 0.41
CA TYR A 95 -14.97 5.83 1.31
C TYR A 95 -16.00 6.78 0.70
N LYS A 96 -15.55 7.90 0.12
CA LYS A 96 -16.42 8.85 -0.57
C LYS A 96 -17.09 8.24 -1.81
N ASP A 97 -16.37 7.42 -2.57
CA ASP A 97 -16.88 6.77 -3.77
C ASP A 97 -17.99 5.76 -3.44
N ILE A 98 -17.83 4.98 -2.36
CA ILE A 98 -18.90 4.09 -1.86
C ILE A 98 -20.13 4.88 -1.41
N MET A 99 -19.94 6.00 -0.71
CA MET A 99 -21.04 6.86 -0.24
C MET A 99 -21.79 7.58 -1.37
N ASN A 100 -21.09 7.91 -2.45
CA ASN A 100 -21.66 8.63 -3.60
C ASN A 100 -22.16 7.70 -4.71
N MET A 101 -22.01 6.39 -4.57
CA MET A 101 -22.55 5.43 -5.52
C MET A 101 -24.08 5.38 -5.34
N PRO A 102 -24.88 5.75 -6.34
CA PRO A 102 -26.33 5.54 -6.26
C PRO A 102 -26.59 4.04 -6.20
N VAL A 103 -27.41 3.62 -5.23
CA VAL A 103 -27.95 2.25 -5.11
C VAL A 103 -28.90 1.92 -6.27
#